data_AF-A0A173FE18-F1
#
_entry.id   AF-A0A173FE18-F1
#
_cell.length_a   1.000
_cell.length_b   1.000
_cell.length_c   1.000
_cell.angle_alpha   90.00
_cell.angle_beta   90.00
_cell.angle_gamma   90.00
#
_symmetry.space_group_name_H-M   'P 1'
#
loop_
_entity.id
_entity.type
_entity.pdbx_description
1 polymer ?
#
loop_
_entity_poly.entity_id
_entity_poly.type
_entity_poly.pdbx_seq_one_letter_code
_entity_poly.pdbx_strand_id
1 'polypeptide(L)'
;IASTIPPHVQKSVNNDMMVTENNGAVKLPQLCKFCDVRSSTCDNQKSCMSNCSITSICEKPHEVCVAVWRKNDENITLETVCHDPKLTYHGFILEDAASPKCIMKEKKVLGETFFMCSCSSDECNDHIIFSEEYTTNSPDLLLVIFQV
;
A
#
# COMPACT_ATOMS: atom_id res chain seq x y z
N ILE A 1 1.60 -16.72 -53.99
CA ILE A 1 2.32 -15.83 -53.04
C ILE A 1 1.27 -15.24 -52.11
N ALA A 2 1.02 -15.91 -50.98
CA ALA A 2 0.08 -15.45 -49.98
C ALA A 2 0.85 -14.59 -48.97
N SER A 3 0.53 -13.29 -48.90
CA SER A 3 1.07 -12.38 -47.90
C SER A 3 0.27 -12.52 -46.62
N THR A 4 0.86 -13.19 -45.62
CA THR A 4 0.33 -13.21 -44.25
C THR A 4 0.69 -11.89 -43.58
N ILE A 5 -0.29 -10.99 -43.45
CA ILE A 5 -0.16 -9.79 -42.62
C ILE A 5 -0.36 -10.23 -41.16
N PRO A 6 0.62 -10.05 -40.25
CA PRO A 6 0.43 -10.37 -38.84
C PRO A 6 -0.61 -9.41 -38.21
N PRO A 7 -1.41 -9.87 -37.24
CA PRO A 7 -2.36 -9.00 -36.57
C PRO A 7 -1.57 -7.97 -35.76
N HIS A 8 -1.80 -6.69 -36.07
CA HIS A 8 -1.36 -5.58 -35.23
C HIS A 8 -1.99 -5.76 -33.85
N VAL A 9 -1.21 -6.26 -32.89
CA VAL A 9 -1.52 -6.12 -31.47
C VAL A 9 -1.50 -4.62 -31.19
N GLN A 10 -2.68 -4.00 -31.11
CA GLN A 10 -2.79 -2.65 -30.54
C GLN A 10 -2.31 -2.74 -29.10
N LYS A 11 -1.04 -2.37 -28.86
CA LYS A 11 -0.62 -1.94 -27.53
C LYS A 11 -1.43 -0.70 -27.22
N SER A 12 -2.49 -0.86 -26.42
CA SER A 12 -3.11 0.25 -25.72
C SER A 12 -2.04 0.80 -24.78
N VAL A 13 -1.33 1.84 -25.23
CA VAL A 13 -0.51 2.66 -24.34
C VAL A 13 -1.52 3.56 -23.62
N ASN A 14 -1.88 3.22 -22.38
CA ASN A 14 -2.68 4.11 -21.55
C ASN A 14 -1.87 5.39 -21.31
N ASN A 15 -2.37 6.51 -21.81
CA ASN A 15 -1.73 7.83 -21.67
C ASN A 15 -1.82 8.39 -20.24
N ASP A 16 -2.39 7.66 -19.28
CA ASP A 16 -2.66 8.10 -17.90
C ASP A 16 -1.57 7.71 -16.90
N MET A 17 -0.47 7.11 -17.37
CA MET A 17 0.61 6.61 -16.50
C MET A 17 1.46 7.72 -15.86
N MET A 18 1.29 8.99 -16.25
CA MET A 18 1.97 10.12 -15.64
C MET A 18 1.02 11.30 -15.56
N VAL A 19 0.97 11.97 -14.40
CA VAL A 19 0.21 13.21 -14.23
C VAL A 19 1.20 14.35 -14.01
N THR A 20 1.10 15.40 -14.81
CA THR A 20 1.82 16.65 -14.57
C THR A 20 1.02 17.49 -13.60
N GLU A 21 1.61 17.80 -12.44
CA GLU A 21 1.05 18.73 -11.47
C GLU A 21 1.02 20.15 -12.03
N ASN A 22 0.21 21.03 -11.43
CA ASN A 22 0.05 22.42 -11.87
C ASN A 22 1.38 23.21 -11.88
N ASN A 23 2.37 22.76 -11.11
CA ASN A 23 3.70 23.35 -11.04
C ASN A 23 4.68 22.78 -12.09
N GLY A 24 4.21 21.93 -13.01
CA GLY A 24 5.03 21.29 -14.05
C GLY A 24 5.78 20.03 -13.59
N ALA A 25 5.65 19.64 -12.32
CA ALA A 25 6.25 18.41 -11.79
C ALA A 25 5.52 17.18 -12.33
N VAL A 26 6.25 16.15 -12.74
CA VAL A 26 5.68 14.88 -13.19
C VAL A 26 5.54 13.94 -12.00
N LYS A 27 4.32 13.53 -11.68
CA LYS A 27 4.04 12.52 -10.67
C LYS A 27 4.11 11.14 -11.30
N LEU A 28 5.09 10.36 -10.85
CA LEU A 28 5.21 8.95 -11.19
C LEU A 28 4.16 8.14 -10.41
N PRO A 29 3.67 7.02 -10.97
CA PRO A 29 2.80 6.13 -10.22
C PRO A 29 3.52 5.51 -9.04
N GLN A 30 2.76 5.28 -7.97
CA GLN A 30 3.23 4.68 -6.74
C GLN A 30 3.68 3.23 -6.96
N LEU A 31 4.73 2.79 -6.25
CA LEU A 31 5.06 1.37 -6.12
C LEU A 31 4.48 0.81 -4.82
N CYS A 32 3.79 -0.34 -4.87
CA CYS A 32 3.24 -0.98 -3.68
C CYS A 32 3.46 -2.50 -3.71
N LYS A 33 3.46 -3.13 -2.53
CA LYS A 33 3.23 -4.57 -2.46
C LYS A 33 1.81 -4.88 -2.92
N PHE A 34 1.67 -5.89 -3.78
CA PHE A 34 0.38 -6.25 -4.39
C PHE A 34 0.25 -7.78 -4.49
N CYS A 35 -0.09 -8.43 -3.38
CA CYS A 35 -0.24 -9.89 -3.32
C CYS A 35 -1.70 -10.37 -3.15
N ASP A 36 -2.67 -9.45 -3.18
CA ASP A 36 -4.04 -9.67 -2.72
C ASP A 36 -4.04 -10.27 -1.30
N VAL A 37 -5.07 -11.03 -0.95
CA VAL A 37 -5.19 -11.69 0.37
C VAL A 37 -4.25 -12.90 0.43
N ARG A 38 -3.38 -12.94 1.45
CA ARG A 38 -2.50 -14.07 1.78
C ARG A 38 -2.61 -14.45 3.24
N SER A 39 -2.41 -15.74 3.54
CA SER A 39 -2.20 -16.18 4.93
C SER A 39 -0.95 -15.52 5.51
N SER A 40 -0.99 -15.15 6.79
CA SER A 40 0.11 -14.47 7.46
C SER A 40 0.33 -15.03 8.86
N THR A 41 1.56 -14.89 9.36
CA THR A 41 1.94 -15.20 10.74
C THR A 41 2.12 -13.94 11.58
N CYS A 42 1.79 -12.77 11.04
CA CYS A 42 1.89 -11.50 11.74
C CYS A 42 0.85 -11.43 12.87
N ASP A 43 1.26 -11.46 14.12
CA ASP A 43 0.34 -11.52 15.26
C ASP A 43 0.27 -10.19 16.02
N ASN A 44 -0.17 -9.10 15.35
CA ASN A 44 -0.55 -7.76 15.86
C ASN A 44 0.25 -7.09 17.01
N GLN A 45 1.42 -7.60 17.40
CA GLN A 45 2.07 -7.19 18.65
C GLN A 45 2.93 -5.92 18.54
N LYS A 46 3.48 -5.59 17.36
CA LYS A 46 4.38 -4.43 17.15
C LYS A 46 4.36 -3.92 15.71
N SER A 47 5.08 -4.63 14.85
CA SER A 47 5.16 -4.42 13.42
C SER A 47 5.53 -5.74 12.75
N CYS A 48 5.23 -5.86 11.46
CA CYS A 48 5.53 -7.04 10.67
C CYS A 48 5.93 -6.64 9.25
N MET A 49 6.62 -7.56 8.56
CA MET A 49 6.75 -7.49 7.11
C MET A 49 5.56 -8.18 6.45
N SER A 50 5.21 -7.76 5.24
CA SER A 50 4.08 -8.33 4.51
C SER A 50 4.36 -9.75 4.01
N ASN A 51 5.65 -10.07 3.84
CA ASN A 51 6.15 -11.26 3.16
C ASN A 51 5.60 -11.40 1.72
N CYS A 52 5.12 -10.30 1.14
CA CYS A 52 4.77 -10.22 -0.27
C CYS A 52 6.02 -9.95 -1.11
N SER A 53 6.36 -10.87 -2.01
CA SER A 53 7.49 -10.70 -2.94
C SER A 53 7.12 -9.94 -4.23
N ILE A 54 5.84 -9.55 -4.38
CA ILE A 54 5.33 -8.89 -5.58
C ILE A 54 5.23 -7.40 -5.35
N THR A 55 6.06 -6.66 -6.08
CA THR A 55 5.99 -5.21 -6.19
C THR A 55 5.32 -4.83 -7.50
N SER A 56 4.30 -3.99 -7.44
CA SER A 56 3.58 -3.52 -8.62
C SER A 56 3.60 -2.01 -8.71
N ILE A 57 3.64 -1.51 -9.95
CA ILE A 57 3.35 -0.11 -10.27
C ILE A 57 1.82 0.03 -10.21
N CYS A 58 1.33 0.96 -9.39
CA CYS A 58 -0.10 1.22 -9.32
C CYS A 58 -0.64 1.71 -10.68
N GLU A 59 -1.87 1.33 -11.01
CA GLU A 59 -2.45 1.59 -12.32
C GLU A 59 -2.65 3.09 -12.54
N LYS A 60 -3.04 3.82 -11.48
CA LYS A 60 -3.27 5.26 -11.54
C LYS A 60 -2.29 6.02 -10.64
N PRO A 61 -1.83 7.21 -11.06
CA PRO A 61 -0.82 7.98 -10.33
C PRO A 61 -1.32 8.61 -9.02
N HIS A 62 -2.61 8.52 -8.73
CA HIS A 62 -3.20 8.97 -7.45
C HIS A 62 -3.52 7.83 -6.51
N GLU A 63 -3.32 6.57 -6.92
CA GLU A 63 -3.43 5.43 -6.02
C GLU A 63 -2.34 5.47 -4.95
N VAL A 64 -2.67 4.89 -3.81
CA VAL A 64 -1.79 4.74 -2.66
C VAL A 64 -1.71 3.27 -2.27
N CYS A 65 -0.71 2.91 -1.47
CA CYS A 65 -0.59 1.56 -0.98
C CYS A 65 -1.57 1.34 0.18
N VAL A 66 -2.18 0.16 0.21
CA VAL A 66 -3.06 -0.27 1.30
C VAL A 66 -2.58 -1.62 1.83
N ALA A 67 -2.68 -1.80 3.14
CA ALA A 67 -2.61 -3.12 3.77
C ALA A 67 -3.83 -3.34 4.66
N VAL A 68 -4.36 -4.57 4.64
CA VAL A 68 -5.44 -5.01 5.51
C VAL A 68 -5.02 -6.27 6.24
N TRP A 69 -4.98 -6.21 7.56
CA TRP A 69 -4.71 -7.35 8.41
C TRP A 69 -6.01 -7.83 9.04
N ARG A 70 -6.28 -9.13 8.97
CA ARG A 70 -7.48 -9.73 9.58
C ARG A 70 -7.10 -10.94 10.39
N LYS A 71 -7.79 -11.14 11.50
CA LYS A 71 -7.71 -12.34 12.33
C LYS A 71 -9.11 -12.79 12.68
N ASN A 72 -9.40 -14.04 12.34
CA ASN A 72 -10.54 -14.79 12.87
C ASN A 72 -10.03 -15.88 13.84
N ASP A 73 -10.92 -16.73 14.32
CA ASP A 73 -10.60 -17.71 15.38
C ASP A 73 -9.49 -18.72 15.00
N GLU A 74 -9.21 -18.89 13.71
CA GLU A 74 -8.27 -19.91 13.22
C GLU A 74 -7.13 -19.34 12.37
N ASN A 75 -7.37 -18.23 11.66
CA ASN A 75 -6.49 -17.78 10.59
C ASN A 75 -6.21 -16.28 10.66
N ILE A 76 -4.97 -15.94 10.37
CA ILE A 76 -4.52 -14.57 10.16
C ILE A 76 -4.27 -14.39 8.66
N THR A 77 -4.78 -13.31 8.08
CA THR A 77 -4.54 -12.93 6.69
C THR A 77 -4.01 -11.51 6.60
N LEU A 78 -3.16 -11.28 5.61
CA LEU A 78 -2.68 -9.96 5.23
C LEU A 78 -2.94 -9.75 3.73
N GLU A 79 -3.59 -8.65 3.42
CA GLU A 79 -3.89 -8.19 2.08
C GLU A 79 -3.03 -6.97 1.75
N THR A 80 -2.46 -6.90 0.55
CA THR A 80 -1.68 -5.75 0.08
C THR A 80 -2.10 -5.41 -1.35
N VAL A 81 -2.44 -4.14 -1.61
CA VAL A 81 -2.97 -3.65 -2.89
C VAL A 81 -2.63 -2.18 -3.13
N CYS A 82 -2.78 -1.72 -4.37
CA CYS A 82 -2.96 -0.30 -4.72
C CYS A 82 -4.46 0.06 -4.66
N HIS A 83 -4.81 1.26 -4.18
CA HIS A 83 -6.20 1.72 -4.18
C HIS A 83 -6.31 3.24 -4.28
N ASP A 84 -7.40 3.73 -4.89
CA ASP A 84 -7.71 5.16 -4.96
C ASP A 84 -8.24 5.65 -3.60
N PRO A 85 -7.54 6.58 -2.91
CA PRO A 85 -7.95 7.05 -1.59
C PRO A 85 -9.28 7.83 -1.57
N LYS A 86 -9.80 8.24 -2.74
CA LYS A 86 -11.14 8.86 -2.85
C LYS A 86 -12.28 7.85 -2.78
N LEU A 87 -11.98 6.56 -2.97
CA LEU A 87 -12.94 5.48 -2.91
C LEU A 87 -12.82 4.75 -1.58
N THR A 88 -13.94 4.24 -1.06
CA THR A 88 -13.91 3.38 0.12
C THR A 88 -13.27 2.03 -0.20
N TYR A 89 -12.53 1.45 0.75
CA TYR A 89 -11.99 0.09 0.68
C TYR A 89 -12.55 -0.76 1.82
N HIS A 90 -13.12 -1.93 1.49
CA HIS A 90 -13.92 -2.76 2.44
C HIS A 90 -15.00 -1.95 3.20
N GLY A 91 -15.57 -0.93 2.56
CA GLY A 91 -16.58 -0.05 3.15
C GLY A 91 -16.04 1.06 4.06
N PHE A 92 -14.72 1.19 4.23
CA PHE A 92 -14.08 2.22 5.05
C PHE A 92 -13.35 3.26 4.20
N ILE A 93 -13.27 4.50 4.70
CA ILE A 93 -12.49 5.58 4.11
C ILE A 93 -11.02 5.43 4.53
N LEU A 94 -10.09 5.69 3.59
CA LEU A 94 -8.65 5.68 3.85
C LEU A 94 -8.22 7.01 4.48
N GLU A 95 -8.20 7.05 5.82
CA GLU A 95 -7.87 8.27 6.59
C GLU A 95 -6.41 8.71 6.47
N ASP A 96 -5.49 7.77 6.28
CA ASP A 96 -4.03 8.00 6.37
C ASP A 96 -3.35 7.93 5.00
N ALA A 97 -4.07 8.18 3.91
CA ALA A 97 -3.56 8.02 2.55
C ALA A 97 -2.32 8.87 2.26
N ALA A 98 -2.11 9.98 3.00
CA ALA A 98 -0.95 10.85 2.89
C ALA A 98 0.22 10.46 3.83
N SER A 99 0.04 9.45 4.68
CA SER A 99 1.09 8.99 5.60
C SER A 99 2.21 8.30 4.81
N PRO A 100 3.49 8.55 5.11
CA PRO A 100 4.59 7.79 4.51
C PRO A 100 4.71 6.36 5.06
N LYS A 101 4.03 6.04 6.17
CA LYS A 101 4.12 4.75 6.87
C LYS A 101 2.75 4.10 6.99
N CYS A 102 2.67 2.78 6.88
CA CYS A 102 1.43 2.04 7.06
C CYS A 102 1.18 1.76 8.55
N ILE A 103 0.46 2.68 9.20
CA ILE A 103 0.08 2.57 10.61
C ILE A 103 -1.34 1.98 10.69
N MET A 104 -1.42 0.74 11.16
CA MET A 104 -2.64 -0.04 11.26
C MET A 104 -3.63 0.59 12.24
N LYS A 105 -4.86 0.81 11.77
CA LYS A 105 -5.99 1.26 12.59
C LYS A 105 -7.05 0.18 12.63
N GLU A 106 -7.54 -0.10 13.83
CA GLU A 106 -8.62 -1.05 14.04
C GLU A 106 -9.92 -0.51 13.43
N LYS A 107 -10.65 -1.37 12.70
CA LYS A 107 -11.99 -1.08 12.19
C LYS A 107 -12.97 -2.09 12.76
N LYS A 108 -14.18 -1.62 13.06
CA LYS A 108 -15.22 -2.45 13.67
C LYS A 108 -15.88 -3.34 12.60
N VAL A 109 -15.57 -4.63 12.64
CA VAL A 109 -16.22 -5.66 11.81
C VAL A 109 -16.74 -6.77 12.73
N LEU A 110 -17.93 -7.30 12.45
CA LEU A 110 -18.53 -8.34 13.27
C LEU A 110 -17.83 -9.68 13.03
N GLY A 111 -17.38 -10.33 14.11
CA GLY A 111 -16.83 -11.70 14.06
C GLY A 111 -15.36 -11.81 13.65
N GLU A 112 -14.66 -10.70 13.44
CA GLU A 112 -13.21 -10.71 13.15
C GLU A 112 -12.51 -9.48 13.72
N THR A 113 -11.24 -9.63 14.06
CA THR A 113 -10.36 -8.49 14.32
C THR A 113 -9.84 -7.97 12.99
N PHE A 114 -10.13 -6.71 12.70
CA PHE A 114 -9.84 -6.09 11.40
C PHE A 114 -9.02 -4.83 11.59
N PHE A 115 -7.85 -4.77 10.95
CA PHE A 115 -7.00 -3.61 10.90
C PHE A 115 -6.74 -3.22 9.45
N MET A 116 -6.66 -1.92 9.18
CA MET A 116 -6.23 -1.43 7.88
C MET A 116 -5.37 -0.18 8.00
N CYS A 117 -4.48 0.00 7.02
CA CYS A 117 -3.71 1.21 6.84
C CYS A 117 -3.56 1.55 5.36
N SER A 118 -3.30 2.82 5.09
CA SER A 118 -2.92 3.34 3.78
C SER A 118 -1.68 4.19 3.92
N CYS A 119 -0.87 4.29 2.86
CA CYS A 119 0.35 5.10 2.87
C CYS A 119 0.84 5.45 1.45
N SER A 120 1.67 6.49 1.34
CA SER A 120 2.09 7.11 0.09
C SER A 120 3.60 7.10 -0.19
N SER A 121 4.40 6.30 0.52
CA SER A 121 5.80 6.02 0.14
C SER A 121 5.91 4.71 -0.62
N ASP A 122 6.91 4.56 -1.50
CA ASP A 122 7.09 3.32 -2.26
C ASP A 122 7.21 2.11 -1.33
N GLU A 123 6.46 1.06 -1.66
CA GLU A 123 6.37 -0.20 -0.92
C GLU A 123 6.05 -0.04 0.58
N CYS A 124 5.45 1.08 0.99
CA CYS A 124 5.21 1.38 2.40
C CYS A 124 4.28 0.40 3.10
N ASN A 125 3.47 -0.35 2.33
CA ASN A 125 2.62 -1.41 2.84
C ASN A 125 3.35 -2.75 3.04
N ASP A 126 4.67 -2.80 2.81
CA ASP A 126 5.50 -3.95 3.16
C ASP A 126 5.79 -3.99 4.66
N HIS A 127 6.04 -2.85 5.30
CA HIS A 127 6.26 -2.76 6.75
C HIS A 127 5.02 -2.19 7.43
N ILE A 128 4.27 -3.05 8.11
CA ILE A 128 3.00 -2.71 8.79
C ILE A 128 3.23 -2.51 10.29
N ILE A 129 2.65 -1.45 10.86
CA ILE A 129 2.93 -1.00 12.24
C ILE A 129 1.62 -0.94 13.03
N PHE A 130 1.53 -1.62 14.18
CA PHE A 130 0.32 -1.68 15.03
C PHE A 130 0.35 -0.73 16.24
N SER A 131 1.50 -0.10 16.53
CA SER A 131 1.63 0.86 17.64
C SER A 131 2.48 2.06 17.23
N GLU A 132 1.95 3.27 17.49
CA GLU A 132 2.63 4.53 17.25
C GLU A 132 3.85 4.74 18.16
N GLU A 133 3.94 4.04 19.29
CA GLU A 133 5.11 4.11 20.21
C GLU A 133 6.42 3.63 19.56
N TYR A 134 6.34 2.90 18.45
CA TYR A 134 7.50 2.54 17.63
C TYR A 134 7.99 3.69 16.74
N THR A 135 7.15 4.67 16.43
CA THR A 135 7.54 5.79 15.58
C THR A 135 8.40 6.82 16.33
N THR A 136 8.23 6.94 17.64
CA THR A 136 8.99 7.82 18.53
C THR A 136 10.31 7.22 19.02
N ASN A 137 10.47 5.90 18.97
CA ASN A 137 11.70 5.19 19.36
C ASN A 137 12.62 4.82 18.19
N SER A 138 12.41 5.42 17.00
CA SER A 138 13.36 5.28 15.91
C SER A 138 14.70 5.94 16.30
N PRO A 139 15.84 5.22 16.28
CA PRO A 139 17.14 5.81 16.57
C PRO A 139 17.54 6.91 15.56
N ASP A 140 16.88 7.00 14.40
CA ASP A 140 17.13 8.04 13.41
C ASP A 140 16.66 9.44 13.83
N LEU A 141 15.65 9.56 14.71
CA LEU A 141 15.19 10.88 15.18
C LEU A 141 16.10 11.44 16.28
N LEU A 142 16.82 10.57 16.99
CA LEU A 142 17.76 10.92 18.06
C LEU A 142 19.08 11.49 17.53
N LEU A 143 19.45 11.21 16.28
CA LEU A 143 20.69 11.70 15.68
C LEU A 143 20.67 13.20 15.35
N VAL A 144 19.49 13.82 15.24
CA VAL A 144 19.37 15.25 14.87
C VAL A 144 19.56 16.18 16.07
N ILE A 145 19.48 15.67 17.30
CA ILE A 145 19.45 16.50 18.53
C ILE A 145 20.83 16.65 19.18
N PHE A 146 21.85 15.89 18.75
CA PHE A 146 23.20 15.91 19.34
C PHE A 146 24.28 16.61 18.49
N GLN A 147 23.89 17.40 17.49
CA GLN A 147 24.81 18.26 16.74
C GLN A 147 24.44 19.75 16.90
N VAL A 148 24.50 20.27 18.12
CA VAL A 148 24.60 21.72 18.38
C VAL A 148 25.55 21.95 19.56
#